data_AF-A0A1Y3CXV6-F1
#
_entry.id   AF-A0A1Y3CXV6-F1
#
_cell.length_a   1.000
_cell.length_b   1.000
_cell.length_c   1.000
_cell.angle_alpha   90.00
_cell.angle_beta   90.00
_cell.angle_gamma   90.00
#
_symmetry.space_group_name_H-M   'P 1'
#
loop_
_entity.id
_entity.type
_entity.pdbx_description
1 polymer ?
#
loop_
_entity_poly.entity_id
_entity_poly.type
_entity_poly.pdbx_seq_one_letter_code
_entity_poly.pdbx_strand_id
1 'polypeptide(L)'
;MTKFTVAMFASFATFFGATAFAATAEQECQKLKNDHDVIYASKGFCFKDPEAKAKFGNDNCYTTKPKFSDKEQQRLDAIKDRQKELNCK
;
A
#
# COMPACT_ATOMS: atom_id res chain seq x y z
N MET A 1 -44.96 -28.58 38.03
CA MET A 1 -43.84 -27.63 37.82
C MET A 1 -43.27 -27.86 36.43
N THR A 2 -43.25 -26.80 35.63
CA THR A 2 -43.04 -26.82 34.18
C THR A 2 -41.58 -26.65 33.78
N LYS A 3 -41.21 -27.39 32.72
CA LYS A 3 -40.27 -27.04 31.64
C LYS A 3 -38.77 -27.29 31.86
N PHE A 4 -38.33 -28.41 31.27
CA PHE A 4 -37.00 -28.62 30.70
C PHE A 4 -36.68 -27.51 29.69
N THR A 5 -35.91 -26.49 30.09
CA THR A 5 -35.38 -25.50 29.15
C THR A 5 -34.12 -24.86 29.70
N VAL A 6 -32.94 -25.40 29.35
CA VAL A 6 -31.70 -24.65 29.04
C VAL A 6 -30.83 -25.62 28.22
N ALA A 7 -31.02 -25.71 26.90
CA ALA A 7 -30.30 -24.89 25.92
C ALA A 7 -28.77 -25.13 25.94
N MET A 8 -28.36 -26.18 25.23
CA MET A 8 -27.37 -26.14 24.14
C MET A 8 -26.36 -24.97 24.21
N PHE A 9 -25.30 -25.11 25.00
CA PHE A 9 -24.20 -24.15 25.02
C PHE A 9 -23.14 -24.52 23.97
N ALA A 10 -23.03 -23.64 22.97
CA ALA A 10 -21.81 -23.22 22.31
C ALA A 10 -21.06 -24.24 21.42
N SER A 11 -21.71 -24.71 20.36
CA SER A 11 -21.02 -25.00 19.10
C SER A 11 -21.00 -23.72 18.25
N PHE A 12 -20.04 -22.84 18.50
CA PHE A 12 -19.69 -21.75 17.58
C PHE A 12 -18.18 -21.55 17.58
N ALA A 13 -17.47 -22.57 17.09
CA ALA A 13 -16.10 -22.40 16.63
C ALA A 13 -16.18 -21.51 15.38
N THR A 14 -15.92 -20.22 15.57
CA THR A 14 -15.76 -19.24 14.50
C THR A 14 -14.59 -19.66 13.62
N PHE A 15 -14.89 -20.31 12.49
CA PHE A 15 -13.99 -20.33 11.35
C PHE A 15 -13.90 -18.91 10.79
N PHE A 16 -13.04 -18.08 11.39
CA PHE A 16 -12.47 -16.94 10.68
C PHE A 16 -11.50 -17.50 9.65
N GLY A 17 -12.04 -17.93 8.50
CA GLY A 17 -11.24 -18.18 7.32
C GLY A 17 -10.47 -16.91 7.00
N ALA A 18 -9.15 -16.97 7.07
CA ALA A 18 -8.28 -15.90 6.63
C ALA A 18 -8.45 -15.77 5.11
N THR A 19 -9.41 -14.95 4.69
CA THR A 19 -9.54 -14.59 3.29
C THR A 19 -8.38 -13.68 2.96
N ALA A 20 -7.30 -14.26 2.45
CA ALA A 20 -6.25 -13.51 1.77
C ALA A 20 -6.90 -12.86 0.55
N PHE A 21 -7.40 -11.63 0.71
CA PHE A 21 -7.86 -10.83 -0.41
C PHE A 21 -6.61 -10.50 -1.22
N ALA A 22 -6.41 -11.21 -2.33
CA ALA A 22 -5.45 -10.81 -3.33
C ALA A 22 -5.82 -9.38 -3.75
N ALA A 23 -4.90 -8.43 -3.54
CA ALA A 23 -5.09 -7.07 -4.01
C ALA A 23 -5.34 -7.12 -5.52
N THR A 24 -6.32 -6.35 -6.01
CA THR A 24 -6.52 -6.24 -7.45
C THR A 24 -5.27 -5.61 -8.08
N ALA A 25 -5.01 -5.92 -9.36
CA ALA A 25 -3.86 -5.34 -10.07
C ALA A 25 -3.83 -3.80 -9.96
N GLU A 26 -5.00 -3.16 -9.97
CA GLU A 26 -5.14 -1.71 -9.80
C GLU A 26 -4.77 -1.22 -8.39
N GLN A 27 -5.20 -1.92 -7.33
CA GLN A 27 -4.75 -1.62 -5.97
C GLN A 27 -3.24 -1.79 -5.80
N GLU A 28 -2.67 -2.82 -6.44
CA GLU A 28 -1.23 -3.05 -6.42
C GLU A 28 -0.48 -1.93 -7.14
N CYS A 29 -0.96 -1.47 -8.30
CA CYS A 29 -0.42 -0.31 -9.01
C CYS A 29 -0.43 0.95 -8.14
N GLN A 30 -1.55 1.24 -7.47
CA GLN A 30 -1.66 2.39 -6.56
C GLN A 30 -0.67 2.29 -5.39
N LYS A 31 -0.50 1.09 -4.84
CA LYS A 31 0.48 0.84 -3.79
C LYS A 31 1.91 1.06 -4.30
N LEU A 32 2.25 0.56 -5.47
CA LEU A 32 3.57 0.71 -6.08
C LEU A 32 3.90 2.19 -6.38
N LYS A 33 2.94 2.95 -6.92
CA LYS A 33 3.05 4.40 -7.08
C LYS A 33 3.34 5.07 -5.74
N ASN A 34 2.58 4.71 -4.70
CA ASN A 34 2.79 5.28 -3.38
C ASN A 34 4.15 4.92 -2.77
N ASP A 35 4.61 3.67 -2.89
CA ASP A 35 5.93 3.25 -2.41
C ASP A 35 7.06 4.04 -3.10
N HIS A 36 6.92 4.28 -4.40
CA HIS A 36 7.83 5.11 -5.19
C HIS A 36 7.82 6.56 -4.68
N ASP A 37 6.64 7.16 -4.52
CA ASP A 37 6.51 8.53 -4.05
C ASP A 37 7.05 8.71 -2.62
N VAL A 38 6.87 7.73 -1.72
CA VAL A 38 7.48 7.78 -0.37
C VAL A 38 9.00 7.85 -0.44
N ILE A 39 9.63 7.08 -1.33
CA ILE A 39 11.08 7.13 -1.54
C ILE A 39 11.50 8.50 -2.08
N TYR A 40 10.72 9.11 -2.96
CA TYR A 40 11.04 10.44 -3.50
C TYR A 40 10.87 11.54 -2.44
N ALA A 41 9.78 11.48 -1.67
CA ALA A 41 9.51 12.41 -0.58
C ALA A 41 10.62 12.39 0.47
N SER A 42 11.13 11.21 0.83
CA SER A 42 12.22 11.08 1.80
C SER A 42 13.54 11.74 1.35
N LYS A 43 13.71 11.96 0.04
CA LYS A 43 14.85 12.67 -0.55
C LYS A 43 14.58 14.15 -0.81
N GLY A 44 13.48 14.69 -0.28
CA GLY A 44 13.11 16.10 -0.43
C GLY A 44 12.65 16.45 -1.84
N PHE A 45 12.11 15.49 -2.59
CA PHE A 45 11.61 15.74 -3.94
C PHE A 45 10.42 16.69 -3.94
N CYS A 46 10.47 17.69 -4.81
CA CYS A 46 9.36 18.59 -5.08
C CYS A 46 8.41 17.97 -6.10
N PHE A 47 7.30 17.40 -5.63
CA PHE A 47 6.30 16.80 -6.49
C PHE A 47 5.68 17.84 -7.42
N LYS A 48 5.36 17.45 -8.66
CA LYS A 48 4.60 18.28 -9.61
C LYS A 48 3.14 17.87 -9.69
N ASP A 49 2.89 16.57 -9.54
CA ASP A 49 1.58 15.95 -9.53
C ASP A 49 0.69 16.48 -8.37
N PRO A 50 -0.56 16.90 -8.64
CA PRO A 50 -1.46 17.42 -7.61
C PRO A 50 -1.77 16.41 -6.49
N GLU A 51 -1.91 15.12 -6.80
CA GLU A 51 -2.22 14.10 -5.80
C GLU A 51 -1.04 13.88 -4.86
N ALA A 52 0.16 13.73 -5.42
CA ALA A 52 1.37 13.57 -4.63
C ALA A 52 1.68 14.82 -3.80
N LYS A 53 1.45 16.02 -4.35
CA LYS A 53 1.53 17.29 -3.59
C LYS A 53 0.54 17.32 -2.42
N ALA A 54 -0.72 16.93 -2.66
CA ALA A 54 -1.73 16.91 -1.60
C ALA A 54 -1.37 15.91 -0.50
N LYS A 55 -0.70 14.81 -0.85
CA LYS A 55 -0.33 13.74 0.07
C LYS A 55 0.97 13.99 0.85
N PHE A 56 2.03 14.41 0.17
CA PHE A 56 3.37 14.55 0.74
C PHE A 56 3.74 16.01 1.04
N GLY A 57 2.95 16.97 0.55
CA GLY A 57 3.26 18.39 0.64
C GLY A 57 4.44 18.79 -0.24
N ASN A 58 4.68 20.09 -0.33
CA ASN A 58 5.88 20.66 -0.96
C ASN A 58 6.51 21.79 -0.12
N ASP A 59 6.03 22.03 1.10
CA ASP A 59 6.44 23.18 1.90
C ASP A 59 7.93 23.15 2.28
N ASN A 60 8.52 21.94 2.34
CA ASN A 60 9.92 21.71 2.72
C ASN A 60 10.70 20.86 1.70
N CYS A 61 10.22 20.78 0.46
CA CYS A 61 10.96 20.12 -0.60
C CYS A 61 12.14 21.00 -1.07
N TYR A 62 13.22 20.40 -1.55
CA TYR A 62 14.43 21.14 -1.92
C TYR A 62 15.13 20.63 -3.19
N THR A 63 14.62 19.58 -3.84
CA THR A 63 15.22 19.05 -5.05
C THR A 63 14.18 18.55 -6.06
N THR A 64 14.51 18.63 -7.34
CA THR A 64 13.77 17.95 -8.42
C THR A 64 14.54 16.76 -8.99
N LYS A 65 15.74 16.50 -8.48
CA LYS A 65 16.65 15.43 -8.89
C LYS A 65 17.31 14.81 -7.65
N PRO A 66 16.54 14.11 -6.81
CA PRO A 66 17.08 13.44 -5.63
C PRO A 66 18.14 12.41 -6.02
N LYS A 67 19.17 12.27 -5.18
CA LYS A 67 20.16 11.20 -5.31
C LYS A 67 19.76 10.04 -4.41
N PHE A 68 19.58 8.87 -5.00
CA PHE A 68 19.26 7.65 -4.28
C PHE A 68 20.53 6.88 -3.93
N SER A 69 20.52 6.20 -2.79
CA SER A 69 21.48 5.13 -2.51
C SER A 69 21.24 3.93 -3.42
N ASP A 70 22.20 3.03 -3.55
CA ASP A 70 22.07 1.82 -4.36
C ASP A 70 20.85 0.98 -3.95
N LYS A 71 20.57 0.88 -2.64
CA LYS A 71 19.40 0.16 -2.12
C LYS A 71 18.08 0.83 -2.48
N GLU A 72 18.03 2.16 -2.39
CA GLU A 72 16.84 2.92 -2.80
C GLU A 72 16.62 2.77 -4.32
N GLN A 73 17.69 2.84 -5.11
CA GLN A 73 17.62 2.66 -6.56
C GLN A 73 17.14 1.24 -6.93
N GLN A 74 17.69 0.20 -6.29
CA GLN A 74 17.22 -1.18 -6.48
C GLN A 74 15.73 -1.33 -6.14
N ARG A 75 15.25 -0.65 -5.10
CA ARG A 75 13.83 -0.66 -4.74
C ARG A 75 12.98 0.04 -5.80
N LEU A 76 13.42 1.18 -6.32
CA LEU A 76 12.75 1.91 -7.40
C LEU A 76 12.68 1.08 -8.69
N ASP A 77 13.76 0.39 -9.04
CA ASP A 77 13.82 -0.47 -10.22
C ASP A 77 12.86 -1.66 -10.06
N ALA A 78 12.83 -2.31 -8.89
CA ALA A 78 11.89 -3.38 -8.60
C ALA A 78 10.42 -2.91 -8.64
N ILE A 79 10.13 -1.70 -8.16
CA ILE A 79 8.79 -1.10 -8.26
C ILE A 79 8.41 -0.90 -9.73
N LYS A 80 9.33 -0.34 -10.53
CA LYS A 80 9.12 -0.08 -11.96
C LYS A 80 8.89 -1.37 -12.75
N ASP A 81 9.67 -2.41 -12.47
CA ASP A 81 9.51 -3.72 -13.10
C ASP A 81 8.15 -4.33 -12.77
N ARG A 82 7.73 -4.24 -11.50
CA ARG A 82 6.41 -4.71 -11.08
C ARG A 82 5.27 -3.92 -11.71
N GLN A 83 5.40 -2.59 -11.81
CA GLN A 83 4.42 -1.75 -12.50
C GLN A 83 4.28 -2.14 -13.98
N LYS A 84 5.39 -2.50 -14.63
CA LYS A 84 5.41 -2.99 -16.01
C LYS A 84 4.73 -4.35 -16.14
N GLU A 85 5.02 -5.30 -15.25
CA GLU A 85 4.36 -6.62 -15.23
C GLU A 85 2.84 -6.52 -15.10
N LEU A 86 2.38 -5.59 -14.26
CA LEU A 86 0.95 -5.36 -13.99
C LEU A 86 0.27 -4.47 -15.02
N ASN A 87 1.02 -3.92 -15.99
CA ASN A 87 0.55 -2.92 -16.95
C ASN A 87 -0.17 -1.74 -16.27
N CYS A 88 0.44 -1.23 -15.19
CA CYS A 88 -0.06 -0.04 -14.51
C CYS A 88 -0.16 1.12 -15.49
N LYS A 89 -1.31 1.82 -15.49
CA LYS A 89 -1.62 2.92 -16.38
C LYS A 89 -1.27 4.28 -15.78
#